data_AF-A0A1D8AZV9-F1
#
_entry.id   AF-A0A1D8AZV9-F1
#
_cell.length_a   1.000
_cell.length_b   1.000
_cell.length_c   1.000
_cell.angle_alpha   90.00
_cell.angle_beta   90.00
_cell.angle_gamma   90.00
#
_symmetry.space_group_name_H-M   'P 1'
#
loop_
_entity.id
_entity.type
_entity.pdbx_description
1 polymer ?
#
loop_
_entity_poly.entity_id
_entity_poly.type
_entity_poly.pdbx_seq_one_letter_code
_entity_poly.pdbx_strand_id
1 'polypeptide(L)'
;MAKTRSQQQAVGAKAEASAVWVAEASENWIVRHQVQHDFGMDIELELAIPAVAGELIKLQVKSTTTATQKQGRVACQLPKDLVHIGENLRIPLVLVWMDRSKERAWYLWVQRWWLSQRQEGVRFQDLPESITVWIPSAHDFRRGLTGELQQMARGETHEQLVLSLSDTVRAASRQDNAKMLTTLTDLLVEVGPLPDPFPIGAVIDRAVAMGLEIWGTPKGNKIVELLFRLAEIFGDRFTVEQIDRLIWRDETYSRTGINVLSRLYRYFPKHISQLKLPERYAGKKNPCPAFFCTLQEAFPNVSELGLQEAAREFRAFGFRLATTEEYDVLDKLMNRGPSALLDYLYPV
;
A
#
# COMPACT_ATOMS: atom_id res chain seq x y z
N MET A 1 37.74 24.13 -20.26
CA MET A 1 37.22 23.03 -21.12
C MET A 1 35.71 23.09 -21.10
N ALA A 2 35.06 23.45 -22.22
CA ALA A 2 33.61 23.44 -22.32
C ALA A 2 33.12 21.98 -22.36
N LYS A 3 32.26 21.58 -21.40
CA LYS A 3 31.57 20.28 -21.47
C LYS A 3 30.60 20.33 -22.65
N THR A 4 30.91 19.63 -23.72
CA THR A 4 30.03 19.46 -24.87
C THR A 4 28.77 18.72 -24.40
N ARG A 5 27.60 19.37 -24.52
CA ARG A 5 26.29 18.83 -24.12
C ARG A 5 26.01 17.55 -24.93
N SER A 6 25.60 16.46 -24.28
CA SER A 6 25.29 15.21 -25.00
C SER A 6 24.00 15.37 -25.82
N GLN A 7 23.84 14.61 -26.92
CA GLN A 7 22.63 14.67 -27.74
C GLN A 7 21.36 14.37 -26.94
N GLN A 8 21.42 13.45 -25.97
CA GLN A 8 20.30 13.16 -25.07
C GLN A 8 19.94 14.35 -24.18
N GLN A 9 20.93 15.09 -23.68
CA GLN A 9 20.70 16.31 -22.89
C GLN A 9 20.07 17.43 -23.72
N ALA A 10 20.46 17.57 -25.00
CA ALA A 10 19.84 18.53 -25.90
C ALA A 10 18.38 18.17 -26.22
N VAL A 11 18.09 16.87 -26.39
CA VAL A 11 16.73 16.35 -26.63
C VAL A 11 15.83 16.57 -25.41
N GLY A 12 16.31 16.29 -24.20
CA GLY A 12 15.57 16.55 -22.96
C GLY A 12 15.22 18.02 -22.79
N ALA A 13 16.21 18.91 -22.99
CA ALA A 13 16.01 20.36 -22.86
C ALA A 13 14.97 20.92 -23.85
N LYS A 14 14.91 20.39 -25.08
CA LYS A 14 13.90 20.83 -26.06
C LYS A 14 12.48 20.44 -25.61
N ALA A 15 12.32 19.22 -25.08
CA ALA A 15 11.03 18.75 -24.61
C ALA A 15 10.55 19.54 -23.39
N GLU A 16 11.45 19.81 -22.45
CA GLU A 16 11.20 20.67 -21.29
C GLU A 16 10.75 22.07 -21.74
N ALA A 17 11.49 22.72 -22.64
CA ALA A 17 11.14 24.05 -23.16
C ALA A 17 9.77 24.06 -23.86
N SER A 18 9.40 22.99 -24.57
CA SER A 18 8.07 22.86 -25.17
C SER A 18 6.97 22.70 -24.12
N ALA A 19 7.19 21.93 -23.06
CA ALA A 19 6.23 21.79 -21.97
C ALA A 19 6.02 23.13 -21.24
N VAL A 20 7.10 23.87 -20.98
CA VAL A 20 7.07 25.23 -20.41
C VAL A 20 6.23 26.17 -21.28
N TRP A 21 6.53 26.22 -22.59
CA TRP A 21 5.79 27.07 -23.52
C TRP A 21 4.28 26.75 -23.53
N VAL A 22 3.91 25.46 -23.50
CA VAL A 22 2.50 25.05 -23.43
C VAL A 22 1.85 25.48 -22.12
N ALA A 23 2.58 25.42 -20.99
CA ALA A 23 2.09 25.85 -19.68
C ALA A 23 1.89 27.37 -19.62
N GLU A 24 2.89 28.15 -20.04
CA GLU A 24 2.81 29.62 -20.08
C GLU A 24 1.67 30.11 -20.99
N ALA A 25 1.47 29.46 -22.13
CA ALA A 25 0.40 29.80 -23.07
C ALA A 25 -1.02 29.56 -22.54
N SER A 26 -1.18 28.87 -21.40
CA SER A 26 -2.49 28.61 -20.80
C SER A 26 -2.96 29.72 -19.85
N GLU A 27 -2.10 30.71 -19.54
CA GLU A 27 -2.33 31.89 -18.68
C GLU A 27 -2.75 31.60 -17.22
N ASN A 28 -3.14 30.37 -16.91
CA ASN A 28 -3.62 29.94 -15.59
C ASN A 28 -2.51 29.47 -14.65
N TRP A 29 -1.27 29.35 -15.14
CA TRP A 29 -0.15 28.74 -14.42
C TRP A 29 1.07 29.64 -14.43
N ILE A 30 1.75 29.71 -13.30
CA ILE A 30 3.08 30.29 -13.16
C ILE A 30 4.08 29.14 -13.27
N VAL A 31 4.98 29.22 -14.25
CA VAL A 31 6.07 28.26 -14.41
C VAL A 31 7.22 28.65 -13.49
N ARG A 32 7.63 27.73 -12.62
CA ARG A 32 8.79 27.86 -11.75
C ARG A 32 9.86 26.87 -12.20
N HIS A 33 10.96 27.40 -12.74
CA HIS A 33 12.13 26.59 -13.07
C HIS A 33 12.88 26.21 -11.78
N GLN A 34 13.18 24.93 -11.61
CA GLN A 34 14.05 24.50 -10.53
C GLN A 34 15.51 24.74 -10.92
N VAL A 35 16.16 25.68 -10.24
CA VAL A 35 17.54 26.15 -10.53
C VAL A 35 18.59 25.05 -10.27
N GLN A 36 18.23 24.07 -9.44
CA GLN A 36 18.91 22.80 -9.25
C GLN A 36 17.83 21.74 -9.40
N HIS A 37 18.02 20.71 -10.24
CA HIS A 37 17.05 19.64 -10.47
C HIS A 37 16.76 18.84 -9.19
N ASP A 38 16.04 19.45 -8.26
CA ASP A 38 15.78 18.94 -6.93
C ASP A 38 14.94 17.68 -7.08
N PHE A 39 15.51 16.57 -6.63
CA PHE A 39 14.89 15.25 -6.71
C PHE A 39 14.60 14.79 -8.15
N GLY A 40 15.34 15.32 -9.13
CA GLY A 40 15.25 14.92 -10.53
C GLY A 40 14.07 15.50 -11.31
N MET A 41 13.31 16.46 -10.74
CA MET A 41 12.18 17.13 -11.38
C MET A 41 12.63 18.20 -12.37
N ASP A 42 11.83 18.40 -13.43
CA ASP A 42 12.16 19.36 -14.49
C ASP A 42 11.44 20.70 -14.27
N ILE A 43 10.14 20.67 -13.95
CA ILE A 43 9.30 21.87 -13.89
C ILE A 43 8.41 21.83 -12.65
N GLU A 44 8.19 22.97 -12.01
CA GLU A 44 7.09 23.17 -11.06
C GLU A 44 6.08 24.16 -11.66
N LEU A 45 4.80 23.83 -11.58
CA LEU A 45 3.72 24.72 -11.99
C LEU A 45 2.90 25.11 -10.75
N GLU A 46 2.67 26.41 -10.59
CA GLU A 46 1.78 26.97 -9.57
C GLU A 46 0.52 27.51 -10.23
N LEU A 47 -0.64 27.14 -9.70
CA LEU A 47 -1.90 27.63 -10.21
C LEU A 47 -2.08 29.11 -9.82
N ALA A 48 -2.39 29.94 -10.81
CA ALA A 48 -2.53 31.38 -10.64
C ALA A 48 -4.00 31.84 -10.47
N ILE A 49 -4.96 30.92 -10.62
CA ILE A 49 -6.40 31.22 -10.64
C ILE A 49 -7.19 30.52 -9.52
N PRO A 50 -8.10 31.23 -8.82
CA PRO A 50 -8.44 32.65 -8.99
C PRO A 50 -7.36 33.60 -8.42
N ALA A 51 -6.47 33.09 -7.57
CA ALA A 51 -5.32 33.79 -7.05
C ALA A 51 -4.22 32.77 -6.71
N VAL A 52 -2.99 33.25 -6.59
CA VAL A 52 -1.84 32.43 -6.18
C VAL A 52 -2.01 32.01 -4.71
N ALA A 53 -2.13 30.70 -4.46
CA ALA A 53 -2.40 30.13 -3.14
C ALA A 53 -1.44 28.99 -2.74
N GLY A 54 -0.34 28.78 -3.48
CA GLY A 54 0.57 27.66 -3.24
C GLY A 54 0.04 26.31 -3.74
N GLU A 55 -0.91 26.34 -4.68
CA GLU A 55 -1.47 25.16 -5.35
C GLU A 55 -0.51 24.71 -6.45
N LEU A 56 0.27 23.68 -6.17
CA LEU A 56 1.43 23.29 -6.98
C LEU A 56 1.22 21.92 -7.63
N ILE A 57 1.84 21.71 -8.79
CA ILE A 57 2.14 20.39 -9.35
C ILE A 57 3.60 20.33 -9.79
N LYS A 58 4.23 19.16 -9.64
CA LYS A 58 5.59 18.91 -10.14
C LYS A 58 5.53 18.09 -11.42
N LEU A 59 6.33 18.46 -12.41
CA LEU A 59 6.40 17.78 -13.69
C LEU A 59 7.78 17.15 -13.90
N GLN A 60 7.75 15.90 -14.36
CA GLN A 60 8.86 15.30 -15.09
C GLN A 60 8.52 15.28 -16.58
N VAL A 61 9.39 15.81 -17.42
CA VAL A 61 9.21 15.77 -18.87
C VAL A 61 10.10 14.70 -19.48
N LYS A 62 9.48 13.78 -20.22
CA LYS A 62 10.17 12.80 -21.05
C LYS A 62 9.70 12.93 -22.49
N SER A 63 10.55 12.54 -23.43
CA SER A 63 10.23 12.66 -24.86
C SER A 63 10.58 11.42 -25.65
N THR A 64 9.83 11.21 -26.73
CA THR A 64 10.09 10.22 -27.77
C THR A 64 10.02 10.89 -29.13
N THR A 65 10.67 10.31 -30.14
CA THR A 65 10.54 10.77 -31.52
C THR A 65 9.09 10.65 -31.98
N THR A 66 8.52 9.45 -31.85
CA THR A 66 7.14 9.14 -32.19
C THR A 66 6.53 8.32 -31.07
N ALA A 67 5.35 8.70 -30.60
CA ALA A 67 4.66 7.96 -29.57
C ALA A 67 3.89 6.78 -30.17
N THR A 68 4.05 5.59 -29.57
CA THR A 68 3.28 4.40 -29.93
C THR A 68 1.85 4.56 -29.42
N GLN A 69 0.88 4.44 -30.33
CA GLN A 69 -0.55 4.58 -30.00
C GLN A 69 -1.31 3.31 -30.35
N LYS A 70 -2.21 2.88 -29.47
CA LYS A 70 -3.10 1.73 -29.68
C LYS A 70 -4.43 1.98 -28.99
N GLN A 71 -5.55 1.76 -29.68
CA GLN A 71 -6.90 1.80 -29.10
C GLN A 71 -7.18 3.07 -28.27
N GLY A 72 -6.82 4.26 -28.80
CA GLY A 72 -7.04 5.52 -28.10
C GLY A 72 -6.17 5.71 -26.84
N ARG A 73 -5.06 4.98 -26.73
CA ARG A 73 -4.06 5.13 -25.67
C ARG A 73 -2.67 5.33 -26.24
N VAL A 74 -1.79 5.93 -25.44
CA VAL A 74 -0.40 6.23 -25.77
C VAL A 74 0.51 5.52 -24.78
N ALA A 75 1.49 4.78 -25.31
CA ALA A 75 2.49 4.12 -24.46
C ALA A 75 3.53 5.14 -23.99
N CYS A 76 3.77 5.18 -22.69
CA CYS A 76 4.87 5.91 -22.07
C CYS A 76 5.72 4.97 -21.20
N GLN A 77 6.99 5.31 -21.02
CA GLN A 77 7.86 4.64 -20.06
C GLN A 77 7.82 5.40 -18.73
N LEU A 78 7.43 4.71 -17.66
CA LEU A 78 7.42 5.22 -16.30
C LEU A 78 8.61 4.61 -15.53
N PRO A 79 9.63 5.42 -15.17
CA PRO A 79 10.75 4.94 -14.37
C PRO A 79 10.31 4.60 -12.94
N LYS A 80 10.89 3.54 -12.37
CA LYS A 80 10.66 3.13 -10.97
C LYS A 80 11.02 4.23 -9.98
N ASP A 81 12.11 4.94 -10.23
CA ASP A 81 12.54 6.08 -9.41
C ASP A 81 11.50 7.19 -9.37
N LEU A 82 10.78 7.43 -10.48
CA LEU A 82 9.73 8.44 -10.52
C LEU A 82 8.52 8.03 -9.66
N VAL A 83 8.20 6.74 -9.62
CA VAL A 83 7.18 6.19 -8.71
C VAL A 83 7.62 6.37 -7.26
N HIS A 84 8.88 6.09 -6.96
CA HIS A 84 9.44 6.27 -5.62
C HIS A 84 9.38 7.74 -5.16
N ILE A 85 9.72 8.67 -6.04
CA ILE A 85 9.59 10.11 -5.76
C ILE A 85 8.11 10.46 -5.50
N GLY A 86 7.20 10.00 -6.37
CA GLY A 86 5.77 10.27 -6.24
C GLY A 86 5.15 9.75 -4.94
N GLU A 87 5.59 8.59 -4.45
CA GLU A 87 5.14 8.01 -3.19
C GLU A 87 5.54 8.85 -1.95
N ASN A 88 6.67 9.56 -2.05
CA ASN A 88 7.23 10.37 -0.97
C ASN A 88 6.89 11.85 -1.09
N LEU A 89 6.33 12.28 -2.23
CA LEU A 89 5.97 13.67 -2.49
C LEU A 89 4.50 13.93 -2.12
N ARG A 90 4.26 15.04 -1.42
CA ARG A 90 2.89 15.48 -1.03
C ARG A 90 2.14 16.22 -2.14
N ILE A 91 2.93 16.82 -3.03
CA ILE A 91 2.47 17.60 -4.18
C ILE A 91 2.20 16.62 -5.33
N PRO A 92 1.16 16.83 -6.16
CA PRO A 92 0.91 16.01 -7.33
C PRO A 92 2.13 15.93 -8.25
N LEU A 93 2.56 14.70 -8.57
CA LEU A 93 3.64 14.43 -9.50
C LEU A 93 3.10 13.94 -10.84
N VAL A 94 3.42 14.67 -11.90
CA VAL A 94 2.92 14.41 -13.26
C VAL A 94 4.08 14.10 -14.19
N LEU A 95 4.02 12.96 -14.87
CA LEU A 95 4.90 12.65 -15.99
C LEU A 95 4.27 13.21 -17.27
N VAL A 96 4.97 14.14 -17.93
CA VAL A 96 4.62 14.65 -19.26
C VAL A 96 5.40 13.86 -20.31
N TRP A 97 4.68 13.24 -21.24
CA TRP A 97 5.23 12.43 -22.32
C TRP A 97 5.04 13.12 -23.67
N MET A 98 6.13 13.60 -24.26
CA MET A 98 6.10 14.39 -25.49
C MET A 98 6.48 13.57 -26.73
N ASP A 99 5.61 13.59 -27.74
CA ASP A 99 5.92 13.18 -29.12
C ASP A 99 6.49 14.38 -29.87
N ARG A 100 7.77 14.27 -30.25
CA ARG A 100 8.51 15.34 -30.91
C ARG A 100 8.14 15.54 -32.37
N SER A 101 7.73 14.47 -33.07
CA SER A 101 7.33 14.56 -34.47
C SER A 101 5.96 15.22 -34.64
N LYS A 102 5.06 15.03 -33.68
CA LYS A 102 3.70 15.62 -33.70
C LYS A 102 3.55 16.86 -32.82
N GLU A 103 4.62 17.25 -32.11
CA GLU A 103 4.63 18.34 -31.12
C GLU A 103 3.45 18.27 -30.14
N ARG A 104 3.14 17.05 -29.70
CA ARG A 104 2.00 16.76 -28.83
C ARG A 104 2.47 16.08 -27.55
N ALA A 105 1.84 16.42 -26.43
CA ALA A 105 2.18 15.85 -25.15
C ALA A 105 0.95 15.27 -24.44
N TRP A 106 1.17 14.18 -23.70
CA TRP A 106 0.20 13.57 -22.80
C TRP A 106 0.73 13.61 -21.38
N TYR A 107 -0.15 13.41 -20.39
CA TYR A 107 0.26 13.39 -19.00
C TYR A 107 -0.24 12.15 -18.26
N LEU A 108 0.57 11.70 -17.31
CA LEU A 108 0.26 10.65 -16.35
C LEU A 108 0.44 11.21 -14.94
N TRP A 109 -0.62 11.17 -14.14
CA TRP A 109 -0.49 11.40 -12.71
C TRP A 109 0.11 10.15 -12.05
N VAL A 110 1.37 10.27 -11.61
CA VAL A 110 2.17 9.15 -11.11
C VAL A 110 1.56 8.56 -9.84
N GLN A 111 1.14 9.39 -8.87
CA GLN A 111 0.54 8.89 -7.64
C GLN A 111 -0.80 8.20 -7.88
N ARG A 112 -1.67 8.72 -8.76
CA ARG A 112 -2.93 8.03 -9.12
C ARG A 112 -2.65 6.64 -9.67
N TRP A 113 -1.72 6.53 -10.62
CA TRP A 113 -1.34 5.24 -11.17
C TRP A 113 -0.81 4.31 -10.09
N TRP A 114 0.06 4.80 -9.19
CA TRP A 114 0.62 3.99 -8.13
C TRP A 114 -0.44 3.50 -7.13
N LEU A 115 -1.38 4.38 -6.73
CA LEU A 115 -2.51 4.00 -5.88
C LEU A 115 -3.34 2.87 -6.50
N SER A 116 -3.56 2.90 -7.83
CA SER A 116 -4.29 1.84 -8.52
C SER A 116 -3.53 0.51 -8.50
N GLN A 117 -2.21 0.53 -8.72
CA GLN A 117 -1.38 -0.68 -8.66
C GLN A 117 -1.40 -1.31 -7.27
N ARG A 118 -1.38 -0.48 -6.22
CA ARG A 118 -1.45 -0.95 -4.84
C ARG A 118 -2.80 -1.55 -4.47
N GLN A 119 -3.89 -1.05 -5.04
CA GLN A 119 -5.21 -1.68 -4.89
C GLN A 119 -5.25 -3.07 -5.51
N GLU A 120 -4.49 -3.30 -6.58
CA GLU A 120 -4.32 -4.61 -7.22
C GLU A 120 -3.30 -5.52 -6.48
N GLY A 121 -2.71 -5.04 -5.38
CA GLY A 121 -1.76 -5.80 -4.55
C GLY A 121 -0.32 -5.80 -5.06
N VAL A 122 0.01 -4.96 -6.05
CA VAL A 122 1.38 -4.82 -6.56
C VAL A 122 2.27 -4.16 -5.50
N ARG A 123 3.44 -4.76 -5.25
CA ARG A 123 4.44 -4.22 -4.31
C ARG A 123 5.48 -3.40 -5.06
N PHE A 124 5.98 -2.33 -4.43
CA PHE A 124 6.97 -1.46 -5.03
C PHE A 124 8.25 -2.20 -5.44
N GLN A 125 8.68 -3.14 -4.60
CA GLN A 125 9.88 -3.97 -4.84
C GLN A 125 9.77 -4.85 -6.09
N ASP A 126 8.55 -5.25 -6.46
CA ASP A 126 8.27 -6.10 -7.62
C ASP A 126 8.24 -5.30 -8.94
N LEU A 127 8.27 -3.97 -8.87
CA LEU A 127 8.30 -3.13 -10.07
C LEU A 127 9.65 -3.28 -10.80
N PRO A 128 9.65 -3.39 -12.14
CA PRO A 128 10.86 -3.29 -12.94
C PRO A 128 11.40 -1.86 -12.91
N GLU A 129 12.68 -1.66 -13.28
CA GLU A 129 13.33 -0.34 -13.34
C GLU A 129 12.58 0.68 -14.22
N SER A 130 11.88 0.21 -15.25
CA SER A 130 10.98 1.00 -16.08
C SER A 130 9.80 0.15 -16.52
N ILE A 131 8.59 0.69 -16.43
CA ILE A 131 7.35 0.02 -16.84
C ILE A 131 6.64 0.79 -17.97
N THR A 132 6.05 0.07 -18.91
CA THR A 132 5.22 0.68 -19.96
C THR A 132 3.81 0.91 -19.43
N VAL A 133 3.38 2.16 -19.40
CA VAL A 133 2.02 2.56 -19.01
C VAL A 133 1.27 3.08 -20.22
N TRP A 134 -0.01 2.72 -20.34
CA TRP A 134 -0.88 3.15 -21.44
C TRP A 134 -1.78 4.29 -20.98
N ILE A 135 -1.41 5.52 -21.33
CA ILE A 135 -2.15 6.74 -20.99
C ILE A 135 -3.33 6.90 -21.97
N PRO A 136 -4.56 7.20 -21.52
CA PRO A 136 -5.64 7.59 -22.43
C PRO A 136 -5.25 8.80 -23.29
N SER A 137 -5.52 8.77 -24.60
CA SER A 137 -5.23 9.89 -25.50
C SER A 137 -5.99 11.18 -25.13
N ALA A 138 -7.04 11.06 -24.30
CA ALA A 138 -7.78 12.18 -23.73
C ALA A 138 -6.99 12.96 -22.67
N HIS A 139 -5.96 12.35 -22.06
CA HIS A 139 -5.03 13.00 -21.12
C HIS A 139 -3.98 13.81 -21.89
N ASP A 140 -4.46 14.70 -22.75
CA ASP A 140 -3.65 15.65 -23.49
C ASP A 140 -3.16 16.75 -22.54
N PHE A 141 -1.86 17.05 -22.55
CA PHE A 141 -1.27 17.97 -21.59
C PHE A 141 -1.86 19.39 -21.68
N ARG A 142 -2.04 19.91 -22.90
CA ARG A 142 -2.62 21.25 -23.10
C ARG A 142 -4.04 21.33 -22.56
N ARG A 143 -4.86 20.30 -22.82
CA ARG A 143 -6.22 20.20 -22.27
C ARG A 143 -6.21 20.00 -20.74
N GLY A 144 -5.25 19.25 -20.23
CA GLY A 144 -5.09 19.00 -18.79
C GLY A 144 -4.87 20.29 -18.00
N LEU A 145 -4.07 21.22 -18.53
CA LEU A 145 -3.76 22.51 -17.90
C LEU A 145 -5.00 23.40 -17.66
N THR A 146 -6.07 23.22 -18.42
CA THR A 146 -7.33 23.96 -18.23
C THR A 146 -8.44 23.12 -17.59
N GLY A 147 -8.11 21.91 -17.14
CA GLY A 147 -9.06 20.96 -16.59
C GLY A 147 -8.48 20.20 -15.41
N GLU A 148 -8.25 18.90 -15.60
CA GLU A 148 -7.93 18.00 -14.49
C GLU A 148 -6.67 18.39 -13.71
N LEU A 149 -5.63 18.94 -14.36
CA LEU A 149 -4.41 19.33 -13.65
C LEU A 149 -4.69 20.45 -12.63
N GLN A 150 -5.65 21.34 -12.88
CA GLN A 150 -6.05 22.35 -11.91
C GLN A 150 -6.74 21.72 -10.69
N GLN A 151 -7.61 20.73 -10.91
CA GLN A 151 -8.26 19.99 -9.82
C GLN A 151 -7.23 19.23 -8.98
N MET A 152 -6.19 18.67 -9.63
CA MET A 152 -5.07 18.05 -8.93
C MET A 152 -4.33 19.08 -8.05
N ALA A 153 -3.97 20.24 -8.59
CA ALA A 153 -3.27 21.30 -7.86
C ALA A 153 -4.05 21.81 -6.63
N ARG A 154 -5.38 21.96 -6.78
CA ARG A 154 -6.30 22.35 -5.70
C ARG A 154 -6.57 21.24 -4.69
N GLY A 155 -6.17 20.01 -5.00
CA GLY A 155 -6.43 18.84 -4.18
C GLY A 155 -7.89 18.41 -4.15
N GLU A 156 -8.68 18.73 -5.18
CA GLU A 156 -10.11 18.43 -5.30
C GLU A 156 -10.40 16.98 -5.77
N THR A 157 -9.39 16.13 -5.73
CA THR A 157 -9.43 14.78 -6.28
C THR A 157 -9.42 13.73 -5.17
N HIS A 158 -10.06 12.59 -5.44
CA HIS A 158 -10.11 11.48 -4.51
C HIS A 158 -8.71 10.97 -4.13
N GLU A 159 -7.80 10.91 -5.10
CA GLU A 159 -6.43 10.48 -4.85
C GLU A 159 -5.69 11.44 -3.92
N GLN A 160 -5.90 12.75 -4.05
CA GLN A 160 -5.28 13.71 -3.13
C GLN A 160 -5.83 13.54 -1.71
N LEU A 161 -7.14 13.27 -1.54
CA LEU A 161 -7.71 12.96 -0.23
C LEU A 161 -7.04 11.73 0.40
N VAL A 162 -6.86 10.65 -0.36
CA VAL A 162 -6.15 9.44 0.10
C VAL A 162 -4.71 9.77 0.52
N LEU A 163 -3.98 10.55 -0.29
CA LEU A 163 -2.60 10.95 0.00
C LEU A 163 -2.52 11.84 1.25
N SER A 164 -3.43 12.80 1.40
CA SER A 164 -3.49 13.68 2.57
C SER A 164 -3.83 12.92 3.85
N LEU A 165 -4.80 12.00 3.82
CA LEU A 165 -5.13 11.13 4.96
C LEU A 165 -3.94 10.24 5.31
N SER A 166 -3.32 9.65 4.30
CA SER A 166 -2.11 8.82 4.45
C SER A 166 -0.98 9.55 5.15
N ASP A 167 -0.69 10.78 4.73
CA ASP A 167 0.33 11.62 5.35
C ASP A 167 -0.05 12.04 6.77
N THR A 168 -1.32 12.32 7.02
CA THR A 168 -1.80 12.66 8.36
C THR A 168 -1.67 11.47 9.30
N VAL A 169 -1.96 10.24 8.83
CA VAL A 169 -1.73 9.00 9.59
C VAL A 169 -0.24 8.85 9.94
N ARG A 170 0.66 9.03 8.96
CA ARG A 170 2.11 8.99 9.21
C ARG A 170 2.55 10.04 10.23
N ALA A 171 2.03 11.27 10.12
CA ALA A 171 2.35 12.36 11.04
C ALA A 171 1.84 12.08 12.46
N ALA A 172 0.58 11.63 12.59
CA ALA A 172 -0.01 11.25 13.87
C ALA A 172 0.76 10.08 14.52
N SER A 173 1.26 9.14 13.71
CA SER A 173 2.10 8.03 14.18
C SER A 173 3.41 8.51 14.77
N ARG A 174 4.07 9.50 14.16
CA ARG A 174 5.34 10.06 14.67
C ARG A 174 5.18 10.87 15.95
N GLN A 175 3.95 11.30 16.25
CA GLN A 175 3.63 12.04 17.46
C GLN A 175 3.04 11.15 18.56
N ASP A 176 2.98 9.84 18.35
CA ASP A 176 2.33 8.88 19.25
C ASP A 176 0.88 9.28 19.61
N ASN A 177 0.19 9.97 18.71
CA ASN A 177 -1.17 10.46 18.94
C ASN A 177 -2.19 9.37 18.65
N ALA A 178 -2.34 8.42 19.58
CA ALA A 178 -3.18 7.24 19.43
C ALA A 178 -4.65 7.55 19.11
N LYS A 179 -5.21 8.63 19.68
CA LYS A 179 -6.59 9.06 19.40
C LYS A 179 -6.74 9.50 17.94
N MET A 180 -5.82 10.34 17.46
CA MET A 180 -5.83 10.81 16.07
C MET A 180 -5.57 9.66 15.09
N LEU A 181 -4.63 8.77 15.40
CA LEU A 181 -4.34 7.59 14.61
C LEU A 181 -5.58 6.72 14.42
N THR A 182 -6.35 6.48 15.48
CA THR A 182 -7.59 5.71 15.42
C THR A 182 -8.58 6.37 14.45
N THR A 183 -8.88 7.65 14.64
CA THR A 183 -9.84 8.38 13.79
C THR A 183 -9.43 8.41 12.32
N LEU A 184 -8.15 8.71 12.04
CA LEU A 184 -7.65 8.81 10.68
C LEU A 184 -7.59 7.45 9.98
N THR A 185 -7.31 6.40 10.75
CA THR A 185 -7.31 5.03 10.26
C THR A 185 -8.70 4.59 9.86
N ASP A 186 -9.73 4.89 10.68
CA ASP A 186 -11.13 4.60 10.35
C ASP A 186 -11.55 5.31 9.05
N LEU A 187 -11.19 6.59 8.89
CA LEU A 187 -11.46 7.34 7.66
C LEU A 187 -10.73 6.76 6.45
N LEU A 188 -9.48 6.38 6.60
CA LEU A 188 -8.68 5.85 5.51
C LEU A 188 -9.17 4.49 5.01
N VAL A 189 -9.72 3.66 5.90
CA VAL A 189 -10.38 2.39 5.53
C VAL A 189 -11.57 2.63 4.59
N GLU A 190 -12.32 3.71 4.81
CA GLU A 190 -13.49 4.08 4.01
C GLU A 190 -13.11 4.74 2.68
N VAL A 191 -11.96 5.41 2.62
CA VAL A 191 -11.59 6.27 1.49
C VAL A 191 -10.64 5.60 0.50
N GLY A 192 -9.86 4.56 0.83
CA GLY A 192 -9.02 3.96 -0.22
C GLY A 192 -7.95 2.95 0.20
N PRO A 193 -6.87 2.83 -0.60
CA PRO A 193 -5.75 1.94 -0.28
C PRO A 193 -4.93 2.53 0.87
N LEU A 194 -4.47 1.66 1.76
CA LEU A 194 -3.66 2.04 2.92
C LEU A 194 -2.28 2.59 2.46
N PRO A 195 -1.67 3.57 3.12
CA PRO A 195 -0.32 4.05 2.76
C PRO A 195 0.77 3.03 3.01
N ASP A 196 1.90 3.22 2.33
CA ASP A 196 3.15 2.51 2.57
C ASP A 196 4.24 3.54 2.89
N PRO A 197 4.92 3.51 4.06
CA PRO A 197 4.74 2.57 5.16
C PRO A 197 3.47 2.89 5.96
N PHE A 198 2.76 1.84 6.40
CA PHE A 198 1.63 1.95 7.31
C PHE A 198 2.08 1.74 8.77
N PRO A 199 1.56 2.50 9.75
CA PRO A 199 1.90 2.29 11.16
C PRO A 199 1.18 1.07 11.74
N ILE A 200 1.60 -0.14 11.35
CA ILE A 200 1.04 -1.42 11.81
C ILE A 200 0.97 -1.47 13.35
N GLY A 201 2.03 -0.99 14.01
CA GLY A 201 2.11 -0.90 15.47
C GLY A 201 0.93 -0.15 16.08
N ALA A 202 0.53 1.00 15.52
CA ALA A 202 -0.57 1.80 16.07
C ALA A 202 -1.93 1.08 16.02
N VAL A 203 -2.18 0.28 14.99
CA VAL A 203 -3.40 -0.52 14.88
C VAL A 203 -3.37 -1.69 15.86
N ILE A 204 -2.21 -2.31 16.06
CA ILE A 204 -2.02 -3.35 17.08
C ILE A 204 -2.24 -2.77 18.47
N ASP A 205 -1.68 -1.60 18.78
CA ASP A 205 -1.86 -0.89 20.04
C ASP A 205 -3.34 -0.64 20.30
N ARG A 206 -4.06 -0.17 19.27
CA ARG A 206 -5.50 0.07 19.35
C ARG A 206 -6.26 -1.22 19.61
N ALA A 207 -5.97 -2.29 18.88
CA ALA A 207 -6.60 -3.58 19.06
C ALA A 207 -6.36 -4.18 20.46
N VAL A 208 -5.14 -4.05 20.98
CA VAL A 208 -4.79 -4.47 22.34
C VAL A 208 -5.55 -3.63 23.38
N ALA A 209 -5.58 -2.31 23.21
CA ALA A 209 -6.27 -1.39 24.12
C ALA A 209 -7.79 -1.61 24.18
N MET A 210 -8.41 -2.13 23.11
CA MET A 210 -9.84 -2.46 23.10
C MET A 210 -10.19 -3.69 23.94
N GLY A 211 -9.22 -4.56 24.24
CA GLY A 211 -9.44 -5.75 25.07
C GLY A 211 -10.61 -6.61 24.54
N LEU A 212 -11.64 -6.83 25.36
CA LEU A 212 -12.82 -7.63 25.00
C LEU A 212 -13.76 -6.92 24.02
N GLU A 213 -13.73 -5.58 23.94
CA GLU A 213 -14.59 -4.81 23.04
C GLU A 213 -14.21 -4.98 21.56
N ILE A 214 -13.06 -5.60 21.28
CA ILE A 214 -12.63 -5.93 19.92
C ILE A 214 -13.59 -6.91 19.24
N TRP A 215 -14.37 -7.69 20.00
CA TRP A 215 -15.25 -8.73 19.46
C TRP A 215 -16.72 -8.35 19.60
N GLY A 216 -17.49 -8.55 18.52
CA GLY A 216 -18.95 -8.40 18.55
C GLY A 216 -19.45 -6.96 18.65
N THR A 217 -18.57 -5.97 18.52
CA THR A 217 -18.95 -4.55 18.49
C THR A 217 -18.69 -3.95 17.11
N PRO A 218 -19.49 -2.97 16.64
CA PRO A 218 -19.25 -2.32 15.35
C PRO A 218 -17.86 -1.69 15.24
N LYS A 219 -17.35 -1.10 16.33
CA LYS A 219 -15.99 -0.52 16.39
C LYS A 219 -14.91 -1.59 16.37
N GLY A 220 -15.10 -2.68 17.11
CA GLY A 220 -14.17 -3.80 17.16
C GLY A 220 -14.04 -4.48 15.81
N ASN A 221 -15.17 -4.74 15.14
CA ASN A 221 -15.19 -5.37 13.81
C ASN A 221 -14.41 -4.56 12.78
N LYS A 222 -14.54 -3.23 12.75
CA LYS A 222 -13.73 -2.36 11.85
C LYS A 222 -12.23 -2.52 12.08
N ILE A 223 -11.78 -2.57 13.34
CA ILE A 223 -10.36 -2.75 13.68
C ILE A 223 -9.88 -4.16 13.31
N VAL A 224 -10.71 -5.19 13.50
CA VAL A 224 -10.39 -6.56 13.08
C VAL A 224 -10.25 -6.67 11.56
N GLU A 225 -11.18 -6.09 10.81
CA GLU A 225 -11.11 -6.02 9.34
C GLU A 225 -9.83 -5.32 8.87
N LEU A 226 -9.45 -4.23 9.52
CA LEU A 226 -8.20 -3.55 9.22
C LEU A 226 -6.98 -4.41 9.53
N LEU A 227 -6.91 -5.06 10.70
CA LEU A 227 -5.81 -5.97 11.04
C LEU A 227 -5.67 -7.08 10.00
N PHE A 228 -6.78 -7.63 9.53
CA PHE A 228 -6.79 -8.60 8.45
C PHE A 228 -6.24 -8.02 7.16
N ARG A 229 -6.71 -6.84 6.74
CA ARG A 229 -6.20 -6.17 5.53
C ARG A 229 -4.71 -5.83 5.64
N LEU A 230 -4.23 -5.44 6.82
CA LEU A 230 -2.80 -5.21 7.07
C LEU A 230 -1.98 -6.50 6.93
N ALA A 231 -2.48 -7.61 7.47
CA ALA A 231 -1.81 -8.90 7.35
C ALA A 231 -1.74 -9.41 5.90
N GLU A 232 -2.73 -9.07 5.07
CA GLU A 232 -2.77 -9.45 3.65
C GLU A 232 -1.87 -8.60 2.76
N ILE A 233 -1.75 -7.30 3.06
CA ILE A 233 -1.00 -6.35 2.23
C ILE A 233 0.45 -6.19 2.70
N PHE A 234 0.67 -6.15 4.01
CA PHE A 234 1.96 -5.80 4.63
C PHE A 234 2.50 -6.88 5.57
N GLY A 235 2.07 -8.13 5.40
CA GLY A 235 2.46 -9.23 6.29
C GLY A 235 3.97 -9.48 6.35
N ASP A 236 4.72 -9.11 5.30
CA ASP A 236 6.20 -9.13 5.26
C ASP A 236 6.87 -8.10 6.18
N ARG A 237 6.09 -7.22 6.81
CA ARG A 237 6.58 -6.17 7.72
C ARG A 237 6.18 -6.40 9.17
N PHE A 238 5.36 -7.40 9.44
CA PHE A 238 5.05 -7.78 10.80
C PHE A 238 6.32 -8.31 11.46
N THR A 239 6.69 -7.69 12.58
CA THR A 239 7.81 -8.15 13.42
C THR A 239 7.32 -9.20 14.42
N VAL A 240 8.26 -9.97 14.98
CA VAL A 240 7.97 -10.94 16.04
C VAL A 240 7.25 -10.27 17.22
N GLU A 241 7.72 -9.09 17.63
CA GLU A 241 7.18 -8.34 18.77
C GLU A 241 5.74 -7.88 18.49
N GLN A 242 5.44 -7.47 17.27
CA GLN A 242 4.09 -7.08 16.85
C GLN A 242 3.14 -8.27 16.88
N ILE A 243 3.58 -9.42 16.36
CA ILE A 243 2.80 -10.67 16.38
C ILE A 243 2.58 -11.14 17.83
N ASP A 244 3.61 -11.08 18.68
CA ASP A 244 3.51 -11.42 20.10
C ASP A 244 2.44 -10.60 20.82
N ARG A 245 2.41 -9.28 20.56
CA ARG A 245 1.41 -8.38 21.16
C ARG A 245 0.00 -8.65 20.65
N LEU A 246 -0.16 -9.12 19.42
CA LEU A 246 -1.45 -9.53 18.89
C LEU A 246 -1.94 -10.83 19.52
N ILE A 247 -1.05 -11.80 19.72
CA ILE A 247 -1.39 -13.16 20.17
C ILE A 247 -1.50 -13.24 21.68
N TRP A 248 -0.51 -12.78 22.45
CA TRP A 248 -0.41 -13.15 23.87
C TRP A 248 -1.25 -12.26 24.78
N ARG A 249 -1.93 -12.90 25.75
CA ARG A 249 -2.71 -12.28 26.82
C ARG A 249 -2.33 -12.98 28.13
N ASP A 250 -1.21 -12.56 28.69
CA ASP A 250 -0.56 -13.18 29.85
C ASP A 250 -0.36 -14.69 29.65
N GLU A 251 -1.18 -15.51 30.31
CA GLU A 251 -1.12 -16.98 30.24
C GLU A 251 -2.00 -17.59 29.14
N THR A 252 -2.70 -16.76 28.39
CA THR A 252 -3.66 -17.15 27.35
C THR A 252 -3.32 -16.47 26.02
N TYR A 253 -4.14 -16.71 24.99
CA TYR A 253 -3.98 -16.12 23.66
C TYR A 253 -5.27 -15.45 23.16
N SER A 254 -5.09 -14.51 22.25
CA SER A 254 -6.11 -13.74 21.55
C SER A 254 -6.56 -14.49 20.29
N ARG A 255 -7.85 -14.79 20.20
CA ARG A 255 -8.44 -15.39 18.98
C ARG A 255 -8.28 -14.52 17.75
N THR A 256 -8.48 -13.20 17.91
CA THR A 256 -8.20 -12.22 16.85
C THR A 256 -6.74 -12.31 16.41
N GLY A 257 -5.81 -12.41 17.36
CA GLY A 257 -4.39 -12.59 17.06
C GLY A 257 -4.11 -13.86 16.25
N ILE A 258 -4.71 -14.99 16.62
CA ILE A 258 -4.59 -16.25 15.88
C ILE A 258 -5.19 -16.14 14.47
N ASN A 259 -6.34 -15.48 14.31
CA ASN A 259 -6.95 -15.27 12.99
C ASN A 259 -6.07 -14.37 12.10
N VAL A 260 -5.48 -13.31 12.66
CA VAL A 260 -4.50 -12.46 11.96
C VAL A 260 -3.28 -13.29 11.56
N LEU A 261 -2.75 -14.10 12.48
CA LEU A 261 -1.62 -14.99 12.20
C LEU A 261 -1.91 -15.99 11.08
N SER A 262 -3.12 -16.54 11.01
CA SER A 262 -3.54 -17.40 9.91
C SER A 262 -3.44 -16.69 8.55
N ARG A 263 -3.82 -15.42 8.48
CA ARG A 263 -3.68 -14.62 7.24
C ARG A 263 -2.21 -14.35 6.94
N LEU A 264 -1.41 -14.03 7.94
CA LEU A 264 0.03 -13.85 7.77
C LEU A 264 0.68 -15.11 7.15
N TYR A 265 0.37 -16.31 7.66
CA TYR A 265 0.84 -17.57 7.07
C TYR A 265 0.32 -17.81 5.66
N ARG A 266 -0.93 -17.44 5.36
CA ARG A 266 -1.53 -17.62 4.04
C ARG A 266 -0.89 -16.73 2.97
N TYR A 267 -0.66 -15.45 3.28
CA TYR A 267 -0.20 -14.47 2.30
C TYR A 267 1.33 -14.30 2.29
N PHE A 268 2.00 -14.62 3.41
CA PHE A 268 3.44 -14.42 3.59
C PHE A 268 4.12 -15.63 4.25
N PRO A 269 3.89 -16.89 3.80
CA PRO A 269 4.38 -18.08 4.48
C PRO A 269 5.90 -18.07 4.68
N LYS A 270 6.65 -17.65 3.64
CA LYS A 270 8.12 -17.58 3.70
C LYS A 270 8.64 -16.61 4.78
N HIS A 271 8.04 -15.43 4.88
CA HIS A 271 8.43 -14.42 5.88
C HIS A 271 8.11 -14.93 7.28
N ILE A 272 6.88 -15.42 7.48
CA ILE A 272 6.42 -15.82 8.81
C ILE A 272 7.19 -17.03 9.33
N SER A 273 7.51 -18.03 8.50
CA SER A 273 8.36 -19.15 8.92
C SER A 273 9.77 -18.71 9.33
N GLN A 274 10.32 -17.63 8.75
CA GLN A 274 11.63 -17.11 9.16
C GLN A 274 11.62 -16.51 10.58
N LEU A 275 10.44 -16.14 11.08
CA LEU A 275 10.27 -15.59 12.43
C LEU A 275 10.38 -16.65 13.54
N LYS A 276 10.40 -17.95 13.19
CA LYS A 276 10.57 -19.07 14.15
C LYS A 276 9.58 -19.02 15.32
N LEU A 277 8.33 -18.73 14.98
CA LEU A 277 7.23 -18.62 15.94
C LEU A 277 6.93 -19.94 16.68
N PRO A 278 6.97 -21.13 16.03
CA PRO A 278 6.80 -22.40 16.74
C PRO A 278 7.73 -22.56 17.94
N GLU A 279 9.03 -22.41 17.75
CA GLU A 279 10.04 -22.57 18.80
C GLU A 279 9.89 -21.50 19.89
N ARG A 280 9.59 -20.27 19.47
CA ARG A 280 9.35 -19.16 20.39
C ARG A 280 8.16 -19.43 21.31
N TYR A 281 7.10 -20.05 20.80
CA TYR A 281 5.85 -20.28 21.53
C TYR A 281 5.82 -21.60 22.30
N ALA A 282 6.66 -22.57 21.91
CA ALA A 282 6.78 -23.85 22.61
C ALA A 282 7.14 -23.70 24.09
N GLY A 283 7.96 -22.70 24.44
CA GLY A 283 8.39 -22.43 25.81
C GLY A 283 7.39 -21.64 26.68
N LYS A 284 6.19 -21.35 26.17
CA LYS A 284 5.15 -20.61 26.91
C LYS A 284 4.24 -21.56 27.67
N LYS A 285 3.58 -21.04 28.73
CA LYS A 285 2.67 -21.83 29.59
C LYS A 285 1.55 -22.51 28.80
N ASN A 286 1.08 -21.87 27.72
CA ASN A 286 0.09 -22.41 26.81
C ASN A 286 0.74 -22.65 25.42
N PRO A 287 1.02 -23.91 25.03
CA PRO A 287 1.66 -24.20 23.75
C PRO A 287 0.70 -24.22 22.56
N CYS A 288 -0.60 -23.91 22.73
CA CYS A 288 -1.58 -23.94 21.64
C CYS A 288 -1.20 -23.03 20.45
N PRO A 289 -0.70 -21.79 20.66
CA PRO A 289 -0.19 -20.99 19.55
C PRO A 289 1.01 -21.63 18.84
N ALA A 290 1.88 -22.35 19.57
CA ALA A 290 3.00 -23.07 18.96
C ALA A 290 2.49 -24.19 18.04
N PHE A 291 1.52 -24.98 18.51
CA PHE A 291 0.85 -25.99 17.70
C PHE A 291 0.26 -25.40 16.43
N PHE A 292 -0.45 -24.27 16.54
CA PHE A 292 -1.04 -23.59 15.39
C PHE A 292 0.00 -23.18 14.36
N CYS A 293 1.11 -22.56 14.80
CA CYS A 293 2.20 -22.17 13.92
C CYS A 293 2.78 -23.38 13.17
N THR A 294 3.09 -24.47 13.88
CA THR A 294 3.64 -25.68 13.23
C THR A 294 2.65 -26.32 12.27
N LEU A 295 1.36 -26.30 12.59
CA LEU A 295 0.33 -26.81 11.69
C LEU A 295 0.30 -26.01 10.37
N GLN A 296 0.31 -24.68 10.45
CA GLN A 296 0.33 -23.82 9.26
C GLN A 296 1.61 -24.01 8.43
N GLU A 297 2.75 -24.21 9.08
CA GLU A 297 4.04 -24.44 8.41
C GLU A 297 4.15 -25.83 7.77
N ALA A 298 3.53 -26.86 8.37
CA ALA A 298 3.48 -28.20 7.81
C ALA A 298 2.56 -28.31 6.58
N PHE A 299 1.53 -27.47 6.51
CA PHE A 299 0.52 -27.49 5.46
C PHE A 299 0.36 -26.13 4.77
N PRO A 300 1.43 -25.60 4.13
CA PRO A 300 1.36 -24.30 3.48
C PRO A 300 0.38 -24.35 2.29
N ASN A 301 -0.41 -23.29 2.13
CA ASN A 301 -1.41 -23.12 1.06
C ASN A 301 -2.63 -24.05 1.15
N VAL A 302 -2.81 -24.79 2.24
CA VAL A 302 -4.07 -25.50 2.48
C VAL A 302 -5.12 -24.49 2.94
N SER A 303 -6.34 -24.60 2.39
CA SER A 303 -7.45 -23.73 2.79
C SER A 303 -7.81 -23.97 4.26
N GLU A 304 -8.48 -23.01 4.90
CA GLU A 304 -8.87 -23.14 6.31
C GLU A 304 -9.76 -24.38 6.56
N LEU A 305 -10.63 -24.73 5.59
CA LEU A 305 -11.43 -25.95 5.62
C LEU A 305 -10.58 -27.21 5.37
N GLY A 306 -9.58 -27.12 4.48
CA GLY A 306 -8.66 -28.23 4.20
C GLY A 306 -7.70 -28.52 5.36
N LEU A 307 -7.39 -27.52 6.19
CA LEU A 307 -6.48 -27.67 7.32
C LEU A 307 -7.02 -28.68 8.35
N GLN A 308 -8.33 -28.74 8.53
CA GLN A 308 -8.94 -29.73 9.42
C GLN A 308 -8.64 -31.16 8.97
N GLU A 309 -8.81 -31.44 7.67
CA GLU A 309 -8.55 -32.76 7.11
C GLU A 309 -7.06 -33.10 7.15
N ALA A 310 -6.21 -32.15 6.74
CA ALA A 310 -4.77 -32.29 6.77
C ALA A 310 -4.22 -32.53 8.19
N ALA A 311 -4.90 -32.00 9.20
CA ALA A 311 -4.47 -32.07 10.58
C ALA A 311 -4.97 -33.30 11.37
N ARG A 312 -5.74 -34.21 10.75
CA ARG A 312 -6.35 -35.38 11.44
C ARG A 312 -5.35 -36.22 12.22
N GLU A 313 -4.16 -36.42 11.65
CA GLU A 313 -3.08 -37.20 12.27
C GLU A 313 -1.94 -36.32 12.78
N PHE A 314 -2.07 -35.00 12.67
CA PHE A 314 -1.02 -34.06 13.01
C PHE A 314 -0.84 -33.97 14.53
N ARG A 315 0.40 -34.12 14.98
CA ARG A 315 0.79 -34.07 16.39
C ARG A 315 1.98 -33.13 16.55
N ALA A 316 1.86 -32.19 17.47
CA ALA A 316 2.95 -31.27 17.82
C ALA A 316 2.79 -30.80 19.27
N PHE A 317 3.90 -30.54 19.96
CA PHE A 317 3.92 -29.97 21.32
C PHE A 317 2.97 -30.66 22.32
N GLY A 318 2.82 -31.98 22.24
CA GLY A 318 1.95 -32.75 23.13
C GLY A 318 0.46 -32.63 22.83
N PHE A 319 0.06 -32.05 21.69
CA PHE A 319 -1.33 -31.92 21.27
C PHE A 319 -1.62 -32.63 19.94
N ARG A 320 -2.89 -32.99 19.78
CA ARG A 320 -3.52 -33.41 18.51
C ARG A 320 -4.88 -32.75 18.35
N LEU A 321 -5.37 -32.63 17.12
CA LEU A 321 -6.75 -32.20 16.86
C LEU A 321 -7.73 -33.36 17.04
N ALA A 322 -8.90 -33.09 17.62
CA ALA A 322 -9.99 -34.07 17.65
C ALA A 322 -10.51 -34.38 16.25
N THR A 323 -10.85 -35.65 16.04
CA THR A 323 -11.46 -36.14 14.79
C THR A 323 -12.97 -35.86 14.77
N THR A 324 -13.47 -35.58 13.57
CA THR A 324 -14.78 -35.00 13.23
C THR A 324 -16.04 -35.78 13.63
N GLU A 325 -15.94 -36.97 14.23
CA GLU A 325 -17.15 -37.75 14.56
C GLU A 325 -17.89 -37.19 15.79
N GLU A 326 -17.29 -36.28 16.57
CA GLU A 326 -17.85 -35.83 17.84
C GLU A 326 -18.33 -34.36 17.90
N TYR A 327 -17.97 -33.47 16.96
CA TYR A 327 -18.25 -32.04 17.11
C TYR A 327 -18.47 -31.22 15.83
N ASP A 328 -19.32 -30.20 15.95
CA ASP A 328 -19.59 -29.15 14.95
C ASP A 328 -18.41 -28.17 14.82
N VAL A 329 -17.28 -28.68 14.32
CA VAL A 329 -16.07 -27.88 14.06
C VAL A 329 -16.32 -26.90 12.91
N LEU A 330 -17.12 -27.28 11.93
CA LEU A 330 -17.43 -26.47 10.75
C LEU A 330 -18.23 -25.22 11.13
N ASP A 331 -19.29 -25.33 11.93
CA ASP A 331 -20.03 -24.15 12.38
C ASP A 331 -19.13 -23.17 13.16
N LYS A 332 -18.27 -23.69 14.05
CA LYS A 332 -17.34 -22.84 14.79
C LYS A 332 -16.27 -22.20 13.91
N LEU A 333 -15.75 -22.90 12.90
CA LEU A 333 -14.81 -22.34 11.92
C LEU A 333 -15.46 -21.19 11.14
N MET A 334 -16.70 -21.36 10.70
CA MET A 334 -17.43 -20.31 9.97
C MET A 334 -17.65 -19.05 10.81
N ASN A 335 -17.90 -19.22 12.12
CA ASN A 335 -18.21 -18.10 13.01
C ASN A 335 -16.98 -17.47 13.71
N ARG A 336 -15.89 -18.23 13.90
CA ARG A 336 -14.73 -17.82 14.72
C ARG A 336 -13.41 -17.82 13.94
N GLY A 337 -13.43 -18.29 12.69
CA GLY A 337 -12.25 -18.43 11.85
C GLY A 337 -11.26 -19.50 12.34
N PRO A 338 -10.02 -19.50 11.83
CA PRO A 338 -8.99 -20.50 12.12
C PRO A 338 -8.67 -20.69 13.60
N SER A 339 -8.90 -19.69 14.44
CA SER A 339 -8.75 -19.81 15.89
C SER A 339 -9.63 -20.89 16.52
N ALA A 340 -10.73 -21.29 15.86
CA ALA A 340 -11.61 -22.37 16.32
C ALA A 340 -10.90 -23.73 16.41
N LEU A 341 -9.84 -23.96 15.61
CA LEU A 341 -9.07 -25.21 15.67
C LEU A 341 -8.46 -25.42 17.07
N LEU A 342 -8.09 -24.34 17.75
CA LEU A 342 -7.51 -24.41 19.08
C LEU A 342 -8.48 -24.86 20.16
N ASP A 343 -9.80 -24.73 19.93
CA ASP A 343 -10.84 -25.24 20.85
C ASP A 343 -10.91 -26.78 20.84
N TYR A 344 -10.27 -27.43 19.87
CA TYR A 344 -10.33 -28.88 19.63
C TYR A 344 -8.98 -29.57 19.80
N LEU A 345 -8.06 -28.96 20.55
CA LEU A 345 -6.78 -29.58 20.90
C LEU A 345 -6.90 -30.49 22.11
N TYR A 346 -6.37 -31.71 21.98
CA TYR A 346 -6.34 -32.72 23.03
C TYR A 346 -4.90 -33.11 23.35
N PRO A 347 -4.56 -33.32 24.63
CA PRO A 347 -3.29 -33.91 25.00
C PRO A 347 -3.07 -35.26 24.32
N VAL A 348 -1.85 -35.51 23.87
CA VAL A 348 -1.39 -36.79 23.32
C VAL A 348 -0.85 -37.69 24.41
#